data_AF-A0A2G6UI15-F1
#
_entry.id   AF-A0A2G6UI15-F1
#
_cell.length_a   1.000
_cell.length_b   1.000
_cell.length_c   1.000
_cell.angle_alpha   90.00
_cell.angle_beta   90.00
_cell.angle_gamma   90.00
#
_symmetry.space_group_name_H-M   'P 1'
#
loop_
_entity.id
_entity.type
_entity.pdbx_description
1 polymer ?
#
loop_
_entity_poly.entity_id
_entity_poly.type
_entity_poly.pdbx_seq_one_letter_code
_entity_poly.pdbx_strand_id
1 'polypeptide(L)'
;MKSAYLYVRVSTDEQMKKGYSLPEQEDRLLKYCEQNQIFVRGIFREDFSAKDFNRPEWKKLIKTLKSNRKRPVENILFTKWDRVSRNIEYAYQMLGILRCLNTKPFAIDQPIDFDIPESIVMLAVYLSIPEAENNRRGRNASDGMRRARKMGRWPGRAPMGYINLSTQEGRKIMKPKQPQADLIKWAFEQFAKGTYSINQVRIMTIQKGLQCSKNNFWKILHNPIYCGKIIVKATKDENIQYVKGIHRPIISESLYRKVQFLLKRKRKQRESKLHTKYLFPLRGFINCPFCGQRLTGSTSQGKLKKYSYYHCNTSKCKGRFRVDFLEKSYERLLQKITLLPNIHELFNLILEDENIFTARRQALNEKYELLLEVAHNKELLAKARRYLLAGKIDFDDFREMKKEHNEITYNLNERLH
;
A
#
# COMPACT_ATOMS: atom_id res chain seq x y z
N MET A 1 38.12 -38.00 -13.34
CA MET A 1 36.68 -38.08 -12.96
C MET A 1 36.02 -39.14 -13.83
N LYS A 2 35.19 -40.05 -13.30
CA LYS A 2 34.57 -41.12 -14.12
C LYS A 2 33.17 -40.79 -14.64
N SER A 3 32.42 -39.88 -14.00
CA SER A 3 31.13 -39.37 -14.51
C SER A 3 30.68 -38.07 -13.84
N ALA A 4 29.78 -37.33 -14.48
CA ALA A 4 29.21 -36.09 -13.94
C ALA A 4 27.82 -35.74 -14.48
N TYR A 5 27.09 -34.90 -13.74
CA TYR A 5 25.92 -34.17 -14.23
C TYR A 5 26.33 -32.76 -14.66
N LEU A 6 25.73 -32.26 -15.73
CA LEU A 6 25.93 -30.90 -16.19
C LEU A 6 24.83 -30.00 -15.63
N TYR A 7 25.23 -28.85 -15.10
CA TYR A 7 24.30 -27.81 -14.65
C TYR A 7 24.54 -26.53 -15.44
N VAL A 8 23.55 -26.14 -16.23
CA VAL A 8 23.58 -24.89 -17.01
C VAL A 8 22.47 -23.97 -16.54
N ARG A 9 22.80 -22.68 -16.40
CA ARG A 9 21.85 -21.68 -15.91
C ARG A 9 21.99 -20.36 -16.65
N VAL A 10 20.86 -19.76 -16.95
CA VAL A 10 20.74 -18.35 -17.32
C VAL A 10 19.60 -17.75 -16.50
N SER A 11 19.67 -16.47 -16.14
CA SER A 11 18.44 -15.78 -15.73
C SER A 11 17.73 -15.25 -16.96
N THR A 12 16.40 -15.21 -16.96
CA THR A 12 15.58 -14.54 -17.98
C THR A 12 16.09 -13.13 -18.32
N ASP A 13 16.53 -12.36 -17.33
CA ASP A 13 17.14 -11.03 -17.52
C ASP A 13 18.51 -11.04 -18.22
N GLU A 14 19.26 -12.15 -18.13
CA GLU A 14 20.58 -12.29 -18.76
C GLU A 14 20.49 -12.78 -20.19
N GLN A 15 19.52 -13.65 -20.49
CA GLN A 15 19.22 -14.09 -21.85
C GLN A 15 18.94 -12.90 -22.77
N MET A 16 18.18 -11.90 -22.29
CA MET A 16 17.85 -10.72 -23.09
C MET A 16 19.02 -9.74 -23.30
N LYS A 17 20.06 -9.78 -22.46
CA LYS A 17 21.10 -8.73 -22.44
C LYS A 17 22.45 -9.15 -23.00
N LYS A 18 22.85 -10.41 -22.83
CA LYS A 18 24.25 -10.83 -23.05
C LYS A 18 24.44 -11.85 -24.17
N GLY A 19 23.37 -12.37 -24.79
CA GLY A 19 23.47 -13.39 -25.84
C GLY A 19 24.01 -14.76 -25.39
N TYR A 20 24.60 -14.86 -24.19
CA TYR A 20 25.08 -16.09 -23.57
C TYR A 20 23.92 -17.03 -23.31
N SER A 21 23.76 -18.02 -24.19
CA SER A 21 22.60 -18.90 -24.21
C SER A 21 22.84 -20.16 -23.38
N LEU A 22 21.77 -20.86 -22.97
CA LEU A 22 21.90 -22.19 -22.37
C LEU A 22 22.62 -23.17 -23.31
N PRO A 23 22.32 -23.21 -24.63
CA PRO A 23 23.04 -24.03 -25.60
C PRO A 23 24.56 -23.80 -25.61
N GLU A 24 25.03 -22.55 -25.55
CA GLU A 24 26.47 -22.26 -25.57
C GLU A 24 27.19 -22.81 -24.33
N GLN A 25 26.56 -22.70 -23.15
CA GLN A 25 27.12 -23.27 -21.92
C GLN A 25 27.13 -24.80 -21.97
N GLU A 26 26.08 -25.39 -22.52
CA GLU A 26 25.94 -26.83 -22.66
C GLU A 26 26.98 -27.40 -23.62
N ASP A 27 27.13 -26.81 -24.81
CA ASP A 27 28.13 -27.19 -25.81
C ASP A 27 29.56 -27.16 -25.24
N ARG A 28 29.90 -26.10 -24.49
CA ARG A 28 31.20 -26.00 -23.82
C ARG A 28 31.43 -27.10 -22.79
N LEU A 29 30.41 -27.44 -21.99
CA LEU A 29 30.51 -28.50 -21.00
C LEU A 29 30.61 -29.88 -21.65
N LEU A 30 29.86 -30.12 -22.73
CA LEU A 30 29.90 -31.36 -23.49
C LEU A 30 31.29 -31.57 -24.12
N LYS A 31 31.85 -30.55 -24.78
CA LYS A 31 33.20 -30.58 -25.34
C LYS A 31 34.27 -30.84 -24.27
N TYR A 32 34.16 -30.19 -23.11
CA TYR A 32 35.07 -30.45 -21.99
C TYR A 32 34.98 -31.90 -21.50
N CYS A 33 33.76 -32.45 -21.38
CA CYS A 33 33.57 -33.85 -20.99
C CYS A 33 34.13 -34.83 -22.01
N GLU A 34 33.96 -34.57 -23.31
CA GLU A 34 34.52 -35.38 -24.39
C GLU A 34 36.05 -35.43 -24.33
N GLN A 35 36.70 -34.27 -24.24
CA GLN A 35 38.16 -34.14 -24.17
C GLN A 35 38.77 -34.82 -22.94
N ASN A 36 38.04 -34.83 -21.81
CA ASN A 36 38.51 -35.39 -20.54
C ASN A 36 37.94 -36.79 -20.24
N GLN A 37 37.28 -37.42 -21.22
CA GLN A 37 36.66 -38.75 -21.09
C GLN A 37 35.71 -38.88 -19.88
N ILE A 38 34.92 -37.83 -19.62
CA ILE A 38 33.95 -37.77 -18.52
C ILE A 38 32.57 -38.21 -19.03
N PHE A 39 32.02 -39.28 -18.45
CA PHE A 39 30.68 -39.74 -18.81
C PHE A 39 29.57 -38.81 -18.28
N VAL A 40 28.76 -38.26 -19.18
CA VAL A 40 27.65 -37.37 -18.83
C VAL A 40 26.41 -38.17 -18.43
N ARG A 41 25.96 -38.01 -17.19
CA ARG A 41 24.79 -38.71 -16.62
C ARG A 41 23.46 -38.01 -16.91
N GLY A 42 23.50 -36.69 -17.12
CA GLY A 42 22.32 -35.88 -17.35
C GLY A 42 22.65 -34.39 -17.36
N ILE A 43 21.75 -33.59 -17.94
CA ILE A 43 21.90 -32.15 -18.12
C ILE A 43 20.68 -31.46 -17.48
N PHE A 44 20.95 -30.55 -16.55
CA PHE A 44 19.94 -29.77 -15.84
C PHE A 44 19.99 -28.31 -16.31
N ARG A 45 18.86 -27.82 -16.84
CA ARG A 45 18.78 -26.51 -17.51
C ARG A 45 17.86 -25.55 -16.75
N GLU A 46 18.44 -24.54 -16.11
CA GLU A 46 17.74 -23.66 -15.18
C GLU A 46 17.60 -22.22 -15.73
N ASP A 47 16.40 -21.65 -15.66
CA ASP A 47 16.10 -20.26 -16.04
C ASP A 47 15.92 -19.29 -14.84
N PHE A 48 16.11 -19.80 -13.63
CA PHE A 48 15.99 -19.06 -12.37
C PHE A 48 17.26 -18.28 -11.97
N SER A 49 17.08 -17.31 -11.08
CA SER A 49 18.15 -16.46 -10.55
C SER A 49 19.11 -17.22 -9.63
N ALA A 50 20.42 -16.92 -9.71
CA ALA A 50 21.47 -17.50 -8.85
C ALA A 50 21.51 -16.98 -7.39
N LYS A 51 20.38 -16.47 -6.86
CA LYS A 51 20.35 -15.79 -5.55
C LYS A 51 20.33 -16.76 -4.37
N ASP A 52 19.57 -17.84 -4.50
CA ASP A 52 19.41 -18.90 -3.51
C ASP A 52 19.28 -20.25 -4.24
N PHE A 53 19.29 -21.38 -3.54
CA PHE A 53 19.14 -22.71 -4.14
C PHE A 53 17.69 -23.24 -4.17
N ASN A 54 16.70 -22.36 -4.01
CA ASN A 54 15.29 -22.72 -4.06
C ASN A 54 14.78 -22.81 -5.51
N ARG A 55 15.45 -23.59 -6.35
CA ARG A 55 15.21 -23.65 -7.80
C ARG A 55 14.77 -25.04 -8.26
N PRO A 56 13.85 -25.17 -9.24
CA PRO A 56 13.31 -26.45 -9.67
C PRO A 56 14.35 -27.47 -10.13
N GLU A 57 15.24 -27.09 -11.06
CA GLU A 57 16.21 -28.04 -11.63
C GLU A 57 17.32 -28.38 -10.66
N TRP A 58 17.75 -27.41 -9.84
CA TRP A 58 18.69 -27.69 -8.76
C TRP A 58 18.12 -28.70 -7.74
N LYS A 59 16.86 -28.56 -7.34
CA LYS A 59 16.21 -29.52 -6.43
C LYS A 59 16.09 -30.91 -7.06
N LYS A 60 15.79 -30.99 -8.36
CA LYS A 60 15.78 -32.26 -9.10
C LYS A 60 17.17 -32.90 -9.09
N LEU A 61 18.22 -32.15 -9.40
CA LEU A 61 19.61 -32.63 -9.35
C LEU A 61 19.97 -33.19 -7.97
N ILE A 62 19.70 -32.44 -6.90
CA ILE A 62 19.96 -32.91 -5.52
C ILE A 62 19.14 -34.17 -5.18
N LYS A 63 17.89 -34.28 -5.66
CA LYS A 63 17.06 -35.48 -5.46
C LYS A 63 17.65 -36.68 -6.20
N THR A 64 18.10 -36.50 -7.45
CA THR A 64 18.77 -37.54 -8.25
C THR A 64 20.04 -38.05 -7.57
N LEU A 65 20.87 -37.14 -7.03
CA LEU A 65 22.07 -37.50 -6.29
C LEU A 65 21.75 -38.30 -5.01
N LYS A 66 20.69 -37.92 -4.29
CA LYS A 66 20.24 -38.65 -3.09
C LYS A 66 19.79 -40.08 -3.40
N SER A 67 19.13 -40.32 -4.54
CA SER A 67 18.69 -41.66 -4.94
C SER A 67 19.84 -42.57 -5.41
N ASN A 68 20.98 -42.02 -5.82
CA ASN A 68 22.09 -42.77 -6.41
C ASN A 68 23.26 -43.05 -5.45
N ARG A 69 23.06 -42.94 -4.13
CA ARG A 69 24.12 -43.06 -3.10
C ARG A 69 25.02 -44.32 -3.16
N LYS A 70 24.59 -45.40 -3.83
CA LYS A 70 25.36 -46.64 -3.98
C LYS A 70 26.33 -46.65 -5.18
N ARG A 71 26.42 -45.56 -5.95
CA ARG A 71 27.25 -45.45 -7.17
C ARG A 71 28.56 -44.68 -6.90
N PRO A 72 29.59 -44.83 -7.75
CA PRO A 72 30.83 -44.05 -7.65
C PRO A 72 30.56 -42.54 -7.72
N VAL A 73 31.46 -41.74 -7.12
CA VAL A 73 31.42 -40.26 -7.02
C VAL A 73 30.85 -39.62 -8.30
N GLU A 74 29.62 -39.12 -8.22
CA GLU A 74 28.95 -38.39 -9.32
C GLU A 74 29.20 -36.90 -9.11
N ASN A 75 30.01 -36.27 -9.97
CA ASN A 75 30.36 -34.86 -9.84
C ASN A 75 29.34 -33.94 -10.53
N ILE A 76 29.38 -32.65 -10.23
CA ILE A 76 28.57 -31.63 -10.92
C ILE A 76 29.50 -30.71 -11.69
N LEU A 77 29.34 -30.62 -13.01
CA LEU A 77 30.08 -29.66 -13.84
C LEU A 77 29.21 -28.47 -14.24
N PHE A 78 29.82 -27.29 -14.24
CA PHE A 78 29.24 -26.04 -14.71
C PHE A 78 30.35 -25.11 -15.22
N THR A 79 30.01 -24.02 -15.89
CA THR A 79 31.00 -23.14 -16.52
C THR A 79 31.77 -22.29 -15.51
N LYS A 80 31.05 -21.55 -14.65
CA LYS A 80 31.60 -20.61 -13.64
C LYS A 80 30.80 -20.64 -12.35
N TRP A 81 31.40 -20.27 -11.22
CA TRP A 81 30.76 -20.29 -9.91
C TRP A 81 29.51 -19.41 -9.82
N ASP A 82 29.49 -18.27 -10.51
CA ASP A 82 28.37 -17.34 -10.57
C ASP A 82 27.13 -17.89 -11.31
N ARG A 83 27.28 -19.03 -12.01
CA ARG A 83 26.17 -19.80 -12.60
C ARG A 83 25.46 -20.65 -11.57
N VAL A 84 26.14 -21.05 -10.51
CA VAL A 84 25.58 -21.88 -9.43
C VAL A 84 25.09 -21.03 -8.28
N SER A 85 25.92 -20.11 -7.76
CA SER A 85 25.55 -19.16 -6.70
C SER A 85 26.16 -17.79 -6.92
N ARG A 86 25.49 -16.72 -6.47
CA ARG A 86 26.05 -15.36 -6.34
C ARG A 86 26.14 -14.88 -4.90
N ASN A 87 25.93 -15.79 -3.96
CA ASN A 87 25.97 -15.51 -2.55
C ASN A 87 26.88 -16.56 -1.89
N ILE A 88 27.85 -16.06 -1.15
CA ILE A 88 28.90 -16.87 -0.54
C ILE A 88 28.36 -17.81 0.54
N GLU A 89 27.42 -17.36 1.35
CA GLU A 89 26.79 -18.13 2.42
C GLU A 89 26.04 -19.34 1.84
N TYR A 90 25.21 -19.11 0.83
CA TYR A 90 24.49 -20.19 0.16
C TYR A 90 25.45 -21.15 -0.56
N ALA A 91 26.56 -20.65 -1.12
CA ALA A 91 27.56 -21.51 -1.74
C ALA A 91 28.22 -22.45 -0.71
N TYR A 92 28.55 -21.95 0.48
CA TYR A 92 29.11 -22.79 1.55
C TYR A 92 28.10 -23.82 2.08
N GLN A 93 26.83 -23.43 2.26
CA GLN A 93 25.78 -24.39 2.63
C GLN A 93 25.64 -25.49 1.57
N MET A 94 25.67 -25.12 0.29
CA MET A 94 25.64 -26.06 -0.83
C MET A 94 26.84 -27.02 -0.79
N LEU A 95 28.06 -26.52 -0.57
CA LEU A 95 29.25 -27.38 -0.45
C LEU A 95 29.11 -28.40 0.70
N GLY A 96 28.56 -27.98 1.84
CA GLY A 96 28.26 -28.89 2.95
C GLY A 96 27.29 -30.01 2.56
N ILE A 97 26.21 -29.67 1.84
CA ILE A 97 25.24 -30.65 1.34
C ILE A 97 25.90 -31.63 0.35
N LEU A 98 26.70 -31.14 -0.59
CA LEU A 98 27.36 -31.97 -1.60
C LEU A 98 28.42 -32.89 -0.98
N ARG A 99 29.14 -32.44 0.06
CA ARG A 99 30.07 -33.27 0.84
C ARG A 99 29.34 -34.46 1.49
N CYS A 100 28.18 -34.23 2.10
CA CYS A 100 27.33 -35.30 2.65
C CYS A 100 26.75 -36.26 1.59
N LEU A 101 26.80 -35.88 0.30
CA LEU A 101 26.39 -36.71 -0.83
C LEU A 101 27.58 -37.31 -1.59
N ASN A 102 28.80 -37.18 -1.08
CA ASN A 102 30.03 -37.61 -1.74
C ASN A 102 30.13 -37.11 -3.19
N THR A 103 29.75 -35.85 -3.40
CA THR A 103 29.68 -35.19 -4.71
C THR A 103 30.54 -33.94 -4.67
N LYS A 104 31.38 -33.71 -5.69
CA LYS A 104 32.18 -32.48 -5.82
C LYS A 104 31.64 -31.58 -6.95
N PRO A 105 31.46 -30.27 -6.72
CA PRO A 105 31.17 -29.29 -7.77
C PRO A 105 32.46 -28.84 -8.47
N PHE A 106 32.42 -28.72 -9.81
CA PHE A 106 33.54 -28.30 -10.65
C PHE A 106 33.12 -27.22 -11.65
N ALA A 107 33.82 -26.09 -11.62
CA ALA A 107 33.70 -25.03 -12.61
C ALA A 107 34.81 -25.17 -13.65
N ILE A 108 34.48 -25.35 -14.93
CA ILE A 108 35.50 -25.58 -15.98
C ILE A 108 36.36 -24.34 -16.27
N ASP A 109 35.81 -23.13 -16.11
CA ASP A 109 36.56 -21.88 -16.34
C ASP A 109 37.23 -21.36 -15.06
N GLN A 110 36.85 -21.90 -13.90
CA GLN A 110 37.27 -21.43 -12.57
C GLN A 110 37.55 -22.64 -11.65
N PRO A 111 38.49 -23.53 -12.03
CA PRO A 111 38.77 -24.73 -11.27
C PRO A 111 39.25 -24.36 -9.86
N ILE A 112 38.74 -25.07 -8.86
CA ILE A 112 39.14 -24.93 -7.46
C ILE A 112 39.35 -26.34 -6.92
N ASP A 113 40.52 -26.56 -6.34
CA ASP A 113 40.82 -27.79 -5.62
C ASP A 113 40.45 -27.65 -4.14
N PHE A 114 39.31 -28.22 -3.75
CA PHE A 114 38.82 -28.19 -2.36
C PHE A 114 39.58 -29.12 -1.41
N ASP A 115 40.54 -29.91 -1.90
CA ASP A 115 41.43 -30.69 -1.04
C ASP A 115 42.52 -29.78 -0.44
N ILE A 116 42.75 -28.59 -1.03
CA ILE A 116 43.61 -27.52 -0.51
C ILE A 116 42.76 -26.54 0.34
N PRO A 117 43.00 -26.40 1.66
CA PRO A 117 42.19 -25.53 2.52
C PRO A 117 42.11 -24.06 2.06
N GLU A 118 43.21 -23.52 1.53
CA GLU A 118 43.35 -22.13 1.09
C GLU A 118 42.47 -21.81 -0.13
N SER A 119 42.06 -22.83 -0.91
CA SER A 119 41.26 -22.67 -2.12
C SER A 119 39.87 -22.09 -1.85
N ILE A 120 39.40 -22.15 -0.59
CA ILE A 120 38.14 -21.54 -0.16
C ILE A 120 38.14 -20.01 -0.30
N VAL A 121 39.32 -19.38 -0.22
CA VAL A 121 39.51 -17.94 -0.45
C VAL A 121 39.25 -17.61 -1.93
N MET A 122 39.71 -18.45 -2.84
CA MET A 122 39.49 -18.27 -4.27
C MET A 122 38.00 -18.35 -4.62
N LEU A 123 37.27 -19.28 -3.99
CA LEU A 123 35.82 -19.34 -4.12
C LEU A 123 35.15 -18.04 -3.64
N ALA A 124 35.60 -17.51 -2.50
CA ALA A 124 35.10 -16.23 -1.98
C ALA A 124 35.31 -15.10 -2.99
N VAL A 125 36.48 -15.02 -3.63
CA VAL A 125 36.80 -14.03 -4.67
C VAL A 125 35.87 -14.18 -5.88
N TYR A 126 35.71 -15.40 -6.41
CA TYR A 126 34.86 -15.65 -7.58
C TYR A 126 33.38 -15.33 -7.35
N LEU A 127 32.89 -15.46 -6.11
CA LEU A 127 31.50 -15.12 -5.76
C LEU A 127 31.33 -13.64 -5.42
N SER A 128 32.31 -13.04 -4.74
CA SER A 128 32.24 -11.65 -4.27
C SER A 128 32.29 -10.63 -5.40
N ILE A 129 33.09 -10.88 -6.46
CA ILE A 129 33.20 -9.96 -7.59
C ILE A 129 31.86 -9.79 -8.33
N PRO A 130 31.18 -10.87 -8.79
CA PRO A 130 29.85 -10.77 -9.41
C PRO A 130 28.80 -10.17 -8.47
N GLU A 131 28.87 -10.48 -7.17
CA GLU A 131 27.95 -9.92 -6.17
C GLU A 131 28.13 -8.40 -6.04
N ALA A 132 29.38 -7.94 -5.88
CA ALA A 132 29.72 -6.52 -5.83
C ALA A 132 29.31 -5.79 -7.12
N GLU A 133 29.54 -6.40 -8.28
CA GLU A 133 29.13 -5.81 -9.56
C GLU A 133 27.61 -5.69 -9.67
N ASN A 134 26.87 -6.73 -9.26
CA ASN A 134 25.41 -6.71 -9.25
C ASN A 134 24.87 -5.63 -8.29
N ASN A 135 25.48 -5.52 -7.10
CA ASN A 135 25.15 -4.48 -6.12
C ASN A 135 25.42 -3.08 -6.68
N ARG A 136 26.57 -2.87 -7.34
CA ARG A 136 26.93 -1.61 -8.02
C ARG A 136 25.94 -1.26 -9.12
N ARG A 137 25.57 -2.23 -9.98
CA ARG A 137 24.56 -2.03 -11.04
C ARG A 137 23.20 -1.67 -10.43
N GLY A 138 22.81 -2.32 -9.34
CA GLY A 138 21.58 -2.01 -8.60
C GLY A 138 21.56 -0.58 -8.07
N ARG A 139 22.67 -0.13 -7.45
CA ARG A 139 22.84 1.25 -6.98
C ARG A 139 22.77 2.24 -8.15
N ASN A 140 23.54 2.02 -9.22
CA ASN A 140 23.54 2.89 -10.40
C ASN A 140 22.15 3.00 -11.04
N ALA A 141 21.39 1.90 -11.11
CA ALA A 141 20.01 1.93 -11.59
C ALA A 141 19.10 2.75 -10.67
N SER A 142 19.20 2.56 -9.35
CA SER A 142 18.47 3.35 -8.35
C SER A 142 18.79 4.84 -8.45
N ASP A 143 20.07 5.19 -8.56
CA ASP A 143 20.54 6.57 -8.68
C ASP A 143 20.13 7.19 -10.02
N GLY A 144 20.17 6.41 -11.10
CA GLY A 144 19.62 6.80 -12.40
C GLY A 144 18.13 7.11 -12.32
N MET A 145 17.33 6.25 -11.68
CA MET A 145 15.91 6.51 -11.44
C MET A 145 15.68 7.74 -10.56
N ARG A 146 16.50 7.94 -9.52
CA ARG A 146 16.41 9.12 -8.65
C ARG A 146 16.71 10.40 -9.44
N ARG A 147 17.79 10.43 -10.21
CA ARG A 147 18.15 11.55 -11.10
C ARG A 147 17.04 11.85 -12.11
N ALA A 148 16.45 10.82 -12.72
CA ALA A 148 15.33 10.99 -13.62
C ALA A 148 14.13 11.68 -12.92
N ARG A 149 13.79 11.29 -11.69
CA ARG A 149 12.73 11.97 -10.90
C ARG A 149 13.10 13.43 -10.56
N LYS A 150 14.36 13.70 -10.21
CA LYS A 150 14.86 15.07 -9.98
C LYS A 150 14.79 15.95 -11.23
N MET A 151 14.90 15.35 -12.42
CA MET A 151 14.70 16.03 -13.71
C MET A 151 13.23 16.08 -14.14
N GLY A 152 12.27 15.77 -13.25
CA GLY A 152 10.84 15.79 -13.55
C GLY A 152 10.35 14.65 -14.46
N ARG A 153 11.17 13.60 -14.69
CA ARG A 153 10.80 12.42 -15.48
C ARG A 153 10.26 11.30 -14.59
N TRP A 154 9.41 10.43 -15.15
CA TRP A 154 8.88 9.26 -14.46
C TRP A 154 9.57 7.97 -14.94
N PRO A 155 10.54 7.41 -14.19
CA PRO A 155 11.22 6.18 -14.57
C PRO A 155 10.40 4.98 -14.10
N GLY A 156 9.54 4.46 -14.98
CA GLY A 156 8.78 3.23 -14.71
C GLY A 156 7.46 3.18 -15.47
N ARG A 157 6.61 2.23 -15.06
CA ARG A 157 5.24 2.12 -15.60
C ARG A 157 4.44 3.37 -15.24
N ALA A 158 3.78 3.96 -16.24
CA ALA A 158 2.90 5.10 -16.05
C ALA A 158 1.81 4.78 -15.00
N PRO A 159 1.49 5.71 -14.08
CA PRO A 159 0.34 5.57 -13.20
C PRO A 159 -0.98 5.47 -13.99
N MET A 160 -2.03 4.97 -13.34
CA MET A 160 -3.35 4.85 -13.96
C MET A 160 -3.82 6.20 -14.51
N GLY A 161 -4.47 6.22 -15.68
CA GLY A 161 -4.83 7.45 -16.39
C GLY A 161 -3.69 8.09 -17.18
N TYR A 162 -2.48 7.53 -17.13
CA TYR A 162 -1.36 7.88 -18.01
C TYR A 162 -0.90 6.69 -18.84
N ILE A 163 -0.17 6.97 -19.93
CA ILE A 163 0.51 6.00 -20.77
C ILE A 163 1.94 6.45 -21.07
N ASN A 164 2.87 5.50 -21.13
CA ASN A 164 4.24 5.75 -21.58
C ASN A 164 4.27 5.66 -23.11
N LEU A 165 4.83 6.69 -23.75
CA LEU A 165 5.04 6.75 -25.20
C LEU A 165 6.51 7.03 -25.48
N SER A 166 6.99 6.60 -26.64
CA SER A 166 8.28 7.04 -27.18
C SER A 166 8.04 8.12 -28.21
N THR A 167 8.79 9.22 -28.14
CA THR A 167 8.83 10.21 -29.23
C THR A 167 9.62 9.64 -30.41
N GLN A 168 9.53 10.30 -31.57
CA GLN A 168 10.32 9.97 -32.77
C GLN A 168 11.83 10.06 -32.49
N GLU A 169 12.26 10.97 -31.61
CA GLU A 169 13.65 11.09 -31.12
C GLU A 169 14.04 10.00 -30.09
N GLY A 170 13.23 8.97 -29.88
CA GLY A 170 13.49 7.90 -28.92
C GLY A 170 13.31 8.29 -27.44
N ARG A 171 12.78 9.48 -27.13
CA ARG A 171 12.59 9.94 -25.75
C ARG A 171 11.30 9.36 -25.19
N LYS A 172 11.40 8.68 -24.04
CA LYS A 172 10.23 8.17 -23.31
C LYS A 172 9.54 9.31 -22.54
N ILE A 173 8.27 9.54 -22.84
CA ILE A 173 7.39 10.56 -22.23
C ILE A 173 6.12 9.93 -21.68
N MET A 174 5.48 10.63 -20.74
CA MET A 174 4.21 10.21 -20.14
C MET A 174 3.09 11.17 -20.56
N LYS A 175 2.00 10.65 -21.13
CA LYS A 175 0.82 11.43 -21.55
C LYS A 175 -0.47 10.91 -20.91
N PRO A 176 -1.47 11.78 -20.66
CA PRO A 176 -2.80 11.34 -20.21
C PRO A 176 -3.40 10.34 -21.20
N LYS A 177 -4.03 9.27 -20.68
CA LYS A 177 -4.69 8.23 -21.46
C LYS A 177 -6.20 8.39 -21.34
N GLN A 178 -6.88 8.68 -22.44
CA GLN A 178 -8.35 8.75 -22.46
C GLN A 178 -9.00 7.38 -22.65
N PRO A 179 -10.21 7.15 -22.10
CA PRO A 179 -11.00 8.06 -21.25
C PRO A 179 -10.59 8.03 -19.76
N GLN A 180 -9.57 7.25 -19.40
CA GLN A 180 -9.18 7.04 -18.00
C GLN A 180 -8.75 8.33 -17.28
N ALA A 181 -8.06 9.23 -17.97
CA ALA A 181 -7.62 10.51 -17.41
C ALA A 181 -8.81 11.39 -17.01
N ASP A 182 -9.84 11.47 -17.87
CA ASP A 182 -11.06 12.23 -17.59
C ASP A 182 -11.82 11.64 -16.39
N LEU A 183 -11.89 10.32 -16.27
CA LEU A 183 -12.50 9.65 -15.12
C LEU A 183 -11.75 9.94 -13.80
N ILE A 184 -10.41 9.99 -13.86
CA ILE A 184 -9.61 10.39 -12.70
C ILE A 184 -9.88 11.85 -12.34
N LYS A 185 -9.86 12.76 -13.32
CA LYS A 185 -10.17 14.17 -13.11
C LYS A 185 -11.54 14.33 -12.44
N TRP A 186 -12.56 13.67 -12.99
CA TRP A 186 -13.92 13.65 -12.43
C TRP A 186 -13.94 13.14 -11.00
N ALA A 187 -13.20 12.07 -10.68
CA ALA A 187 -13.13 11.53 -9.32
C ALA A 187 -12.53 12.53 -8.31
N PHE A 188 -11.48 13.26 -8.69
CA PHE A 188 -10.91 14.33 -7.86
C PHE A 188 -11.92 15.47 -7.66
N GLU A 189 -12.61 15.90 -8.71
CA GLU A 189 -13.63 16.94 -8.64
C GLU A 189 -14.82 16.53 -7.75
N GLN A 190 -15.32 15.29 -7.88
CA GLN A 190 -16.41 14.79 -7.03
C GLN A 190 -15.99 14.70 -5.57
N PHE A 191 -14.78 14.20 -5.28
CA PHE A 191 -14.31 14.12 -3.91
C PHE A 191 -14.10 15.51 -3.30
N ALA A 192 -13.65 16.48 -4.10
CA ALA A 192 -13.47 17.87 -3.69
C ALA A 192 -14.77 18.60 -3.32
N LYS A 193 -15.95 18.04 -3.64
CA LYS A 193 -17.25 18.53 -3.15
C LYS A 193 -17.46 18.28 -1.65
N GLY A 194 -16.72 17.33 -1.05
CA GLY A 194 -16.77 17.04 0.39
C GLY A 194 -18.00 16.25 0.86
N THR A 195 -18.95 15.95 -0.02
CA THR A 195 -20.20 15.23 0.28
C THR A 195 -20.02 13.72 0.36
N TYR A 196 -19.13 13.15 -0.45
CA TYR A 196 -18.99 11.70 -0.60
C TYR A 196 -17.77 11.11 0.13
N SER A 197 -17.90 9.85 0.52
CA SER A 197 -16.77 9.04 0.98
C SER A 197 -15.85 8.61 -0.16
N ILE A 198 -14.57 8.36 0.15
CA ILE A 198 -13.60 7.83 -0.83
C ILE A 198 -14.17 6.59 -1.53
N ASN A 199 -14.83 5.71 -0.78
CA ASN A 199 -15.41 4.49 -1.36
C ASN A 199 -16.65 4.77 -2.21
N GLN A 200 -17.49 5.75 -1.85
CA GLN A 200 -18.63 6.16 -2.68
C GLN A 200 -18.15 6.75 -4.01
N VAL A 201 -17.18 7.67 -3.99
CA VAL A 201 -16.59 8.23 -5.22
C VAL A 201 -15.98 7.12 -6.07
N ARG A 202 -15.27 6.16 -5.46
CA ARG A 202 -14.73 5.00 -6.17
C ARG A 202 -15.81 4.19 -6.89
N ILE A 203 -16.90 3.85 -6.20
CA ILE A 203 -18.03 3.08 -6.79
C ILE A 203 -18.62 3.84 -7.97
N MET A 204 -18.87 5.14 -7.82
CA MET A 204 -19.38 5.97 -8.92
C MET A 204 -18.40 6.04 -10.10
N THR A 205 -17.09 6.08 -9.83
CA THR A 205 -16.07 6.11 -10.88
C THR A 205 -15.98 4.75 -11.62
N ILE A 206 -16.19 3.63 -10.91
CA ILE A 206 -16.27 2.29 -11.50
C ILE A 206 -17.50 2.16 -12.40
N GLN A 207 -18.65 2.68 -11.97
CA GLN A 207 -19.87 2.72 -12.79
C GLN A 207 -19.66 3.52 -14.09
N LYS A 208 -18.74 4.49 -14.08
CA LYS A 208 -18.32 5.23 -15.28
C LYS A 208 -17.22 4.54 -16.12
N GLY A 209 -16.76 3.36 -15.71
CA GLY A 209 -15.81 2.54 -16.46
C GLY A 209 -14.37 2.49 -15.92
N LEU A 210 -14.05 3.17 -14.80
CA LEU A 210 -12.70 3.11 -14.23
C LEU A 210 -12.55 1.90 -13.29
N GLN A 211 -11.99 0.81 -13.80
CA GLN A 211 -11.72 -0.39 -12.99
C GLN A 211 -10.55 -0.16 -12.02
N CYS A 212 -10.84 -0.06 -10.72
CA CYS A 212 -9.81 0.09 -9.69
C CYS A 212 -10.20 -0.50 -8.32
N SER A 213 -9.22 -1.12 -7.65
CA SER A 213 -9.39 -1.62 -6.28
C SER A 213 -9.44 -0.47 -5.28
N LYS A 214 -9.96 -0.74 -4.07
CA LYS A 214 -10.03 0.26 -2.98
C LYS A 214 -8.67 0.85 -2.63
N ASN A 215 -7.63 0.01 -2.55
CA ASN A 215 -6.27 0.46 -2.26
C ASN A 215 -5.69 1.29 -3.42
N ASN A 216 -5.93 0.88 -4.68
CA ASN A 216 -5.44 1.63 -5.83
C ASN A 216 -6.09 3.01 -5.91
N PHE A 217 -7.40 3.11 -5.69
CA PHE A 217 -8.11 4.39 -5.66
C PHE A 217 -7.61 5.32 -4.54
N TRP A 218 -7.33 4.76 -3.36
CA TRP A 218 -6.70 5.52 -2.28
C TRP A 218 -5.34 6.09 -2.70
N LYS A 219 -4.47 5.27 -3.34
CA LYS A 219 -3.18 5.71 -3.88
C LYS A 219 -3.35 6.78 -4.96
N ILE A 220 -4.37 6.67 -5.81
CA ILE A 220 -4.68 7.67 -6.85
C ILE A 220 -4.89 9.04 -6.20
N LEU A 221 -5.79 9.14 -5.22
CA LEU A 221 -6.12 10.41 -4.57
C LEU A 221 -4.93 11.04 -3.81
N HIS A 222 -3.97 10.24 -3.36
CA HIS A 222 -2.79 10.74 -2.63
C HIS A 222 -1.61 11.07 -3.55
N ASN A 223 -1.60 10.60 -4.80
CA ASN A 223 -0.43 10.74 -5.66
C ASN A 223 -0.36 12.15 -6.29
N PRO A 224 0.68 12.95 -6.01
CA PRO A 224 0.82 14.30 -6.55
C PRO A 224 1.17 14.31 -8.05
N ILE A 225 1.42 13.16 -8.67
CA ILE A 225 1.67 13.08 -10.11
C ILE A 225 0.48 13.62 -10.92
N TYR A 226 -0.75 13.48 -10.41
CA TYR A 226 -1.94 13.97 -11.09
C TYR A 226 -1.97 15.50 -11.19
N CYS A 227 -1.34 16.23 -10.26
CA CYS A 227 -1.18 17.67 -10.33
C CYS A 227 0.16 18.14 -10.90
N GLY A 228 0.91 17.23 -11.55
CA GLY A 228 2.16 17.58 -12.23
C GLY A 228 3.39 17.58 -11.33
N LYS A 229 3.33 16.97 -10.13
CA LYS A 229 4.46 16.89 -9.20
C LYS A 229 4.97 15.46 -9.04
N ILE A 230 6.28 15.27 -9.03
CA ILE A 230 6.92 13.98 -8.82
C ILE A 230 7.61 13.98 -7.45
N ILE A 231 7.34 12.93 -6.67
CA ILE A 231 7.98 12.74 -5.37
C ILE A 231 9.37 12.12 -5.58
N VAL A 232 10.40 12.79 -5.08
CA VAL A 232 11.73 12.22 -4.88
C VAL A 232 11.80 11.78 -3.41
N LYS A 233 12.00 10.48 -3.19
CA LYS A 233 12.09 9.91 -1.84
C LYS A 233 13.28 10.48 -1.09
N ALA A 234 13.13 10.61 0.23
CA ALA A 234 14.21 10.99 1.13
C ALA A 234 15.38 9.99 1.07
N THR A 235 16.58 10.51 1.28
CA THR A 235 17.82 9.76 1.52
C THR A 235 18.34 10.14 2.91
N LYS A 236 19.45 9.54 3.35
CA LYS A 236 20.06 9.91 4.65
C LYS A 236 20.37 11.41 4.74
N ASP A 237 20.75 12.00 3.61
CA ASP A 237 21.23 13.39 3.54
C ASP A 237 20.18 14.38 2.99
N GLU A 238 19.07 13.90 2.43
CA GLU A 238 18.06 14.78 1.80
C GLU A 238 16.64 14.39 2.21
N ASN A 239 15.83 15.40 2.57
CA ASN A 239 14.40 15.24 2.82
C ASN A 239 13.60 14.89 1.55
N ILE A 240 12.33 14.52 1.72
CA ILE A 240 11.40 14.31 0.60
C ILE A 240 11.27 15.60 -0.21
N GLN A 241 11.44 15.51 -1.54
CA GLN A 241 11.30 16.65 -2.44
C GLN A 241 10.13 16.43 -3.41
N TYR A 242 9.45 17.53 -3.74
CA TYR A 242 8.39 17.57 -4.75
C TYR A 242 8.89 18.37 -5.94
N VAL A 243 9.18 17.68 -7.05
CA VAL A 243 9.73 18.28 -8.26
C VAL A 243 8.63 18.46 -9.28
N LYS A 244 8.67 19.56 -10.07
CA LYS A 244 7.76 19.76 -11.19
C LYS A 244 8.03 18.71 -12.27
N GLY A 245 7.02 17.90 -12.60
CA GLY A 245 7.09 16.91 -13.66
C GLY A 245 7.02 17.55 -15.04
N ILE A 246 7.65 16.90 -16.04
CA ILE A 246 7.57 17.31 -17.45
C ILE A 246 6.26 16.87 -18.12
N HIS A 247 5.51 15.97 -17.49
CA HIS A 247 4.26 15.46 -18.04
C HIS A 247 3.12 16.48 -17.86
N ARG A 248 2.12 16.39 -18.75
CA ARG A 248 0.90 17.20 -18.62
C ARG A 248 0.09 16.75 -17.41
N PRO A 249 -0.26 17.63 -16.46
CA PRO A 249 -1.09 17.27 -15.31
C PRO A 249 -2.54 16.97 -15.75
N ILE A 250 -3.21 16.08 -15.01
CA ILE A 250 -4.64 15.76 -15.20
C ILE A 250 -5.53 16.71 -14.39
N ILE A 251 -5.05 17.15 -13.22
CA ILE A 251 -5.76 18.08 -12.33
C ILE A 251 -4.89 19.28 -11.99
N SER A 252 -5.51 20.37 -11.54
CA SER A 252 -4.78 21.52 -11.01
C SER A 252 -4.15 21.22 -9.64
N GLU A 253 -3.09 21.96 -9.31
CA GLU A 253 -2.50 21.89 -7.97
C GLU A 253 -3.49 22.34 -6.88
N SER A 254 -4.32 23.34 -7.16
CA SER A 254 -5.36 23.82 -6.23
C SER A 254 -6.38 22.73 -5.90
N LEU A 255 -6.86 21.98 -6.91
CA LEU A 255 -7.79 20.88 -6.71
C LEU A 255 -7.15 19.76 -5.88
N TYR A 256 -5.89 19.41 -6.18
CA TYR A 256 -5.15 18.42 -5.42
C TYR A 256 -5.00 18.82 -3.95
N ARG A 257 -4.60 20.07 -3.66
CA ARG A 257 -4.47 20.58 -2.29
C ARG A 257 -5.80 20.52 -1.53
N LYS A 258 -6.91 20.89 -2.16
CA LYS A 258 -8.25 20.77 -1.58
C LYS A 258 -8.59 19.33 -1.22
N VAL A 259 -8.29 18.38 -2.10
CA VAL A 259 -8.48 16.95 -1.83
C VAL A 259 -7.60 16.47 -0.67
N GLN A 260 -6.32 16.84 -0.62
CA GLN A 260 -5.44 16.48 0.51
C GLN A 260 -5.95 17.02 1.85
N PHE A 261 -6.48 18.25 1.86
CA PHE A 261 -7.09 18.82 3.06
C PHE A 261 -8.31 17.99 3.53
N LEU A 262 -9.21 17.63 2.61
CA LEU A 262 -10.37 16.80 2.93
C LEU A 262 -10.00 15.37 3.37
N LEU A 263 -8.90 14.82 2.85
CA LEU A 263 -8.38 13.51 3.27
C LEU A 263 -7.84 13.54 4.70
N LYS A 264 -7.18 14.64 5.10
CA LYS A 264 -6.64 14.84 6.46
C LYS A 264 -7.72 15.14 7.50
N ARG A 265 -8.86 15.71 7.08
CA ARG A 265 -9.96 16.02 7.98
C ARG A 265 -10.47 14.72 8.63
N LYS A 266 -10.25 14.56 9.95
CA LYS A 266 -10.97 13.55 10.74
C LYS A 266 -12.46 13.83 10.53
N ARG A 267 -13.17 12.93 9.85
CA ARG A 267 -14.63 13.07 9.72
C ARG A 267 -15.20 13.20 11.13
N LYS A 268 -16.03 14.24 11.39
CA LYS A 268 -16.97 14.26 12.52
C LYS A 268 -17.51 12.83 12.62
N GLN A 269 -17.40 12.19 13.79
CA GLN A 269 -18.03 10.89 13.99
C GLN A 269 -19.48 11.06 13.54
N ARG A 270 -19.90 10.30 12.52
CA ARG A 270 -21.29 10.35 12.04
C ARG A 270 -22.21 10.24 13.25
N GLU A 271 -23.27 11.05 13.32
CA GLU A 271 -24.31 10.99 14.36
C GLU A 271 -24.86 9.57 14.57
N SER A 272 -24.74 8.70 13.57
CA SER A 272 -25.02 7.26 13.71
C SER A 272 -24.26 6.60 14.87
N LYS A 273 -23.05 7.06 15.21
CA LYS A 273 -22.31 6.59 16.40
C LYS A 273 -22.90 7.13 17.70
N LEU A 274 -23.44 8.35 17.72
CA LEU A 274 -24.11 8.92 18.89
C LEU A 274 -25.41 8.15 19.18
N HIS A 275 -26.26 7.94 18.17
CA HIS A 275 -27.49 7.14 18.33
C HIS A 275 -27.20 5.70 18.77
N THR A 276 -26.11 5.09 18.27
CA THR A 276 -25.69 3.76 18.72
C THR A 276 -25.09 3.77 20.14
N LYS A 277 -24.52 4.90 20.59
CA LYS A 277 -24.01 5.08 21.96
C LYS A 277 -25.18 5.20 22.96
N TYR A 278 -26.23 5.95 22.63
CA TYR A 278 -27.43 6.05 23.46
C TYR A 278 -28.23 4.74 23.51
N LEU A 279 -28.29 3.99 22.40
CA LEU A 279 -29.02 2.71 22.36
C LEU A 279 -28.24 1.55 22.98
N PHE A 280 -26.92 1.69 23.16
CA PHE A 280 -26.05 0.66 23.73
C PHE A 280 -24.97 1.28 24.64
N PRO A 281 -25.35 1.90 25.78
CA PRO A 281 -24.42 2.55 26.72
C PRO A 281 -23.30 1.65 27.20
N LEU A 282 -23.55 0.34 27.35
CA LEU A 282 -22.59 -0.61 27.90
C LEU A 282 -21.66 -1.23 26.84
N ARG A 283 -21.78 -0.78 25.58
CA ARG A 283 -21.00 -1.30 24.46
C ARG A 283 -19.52 -1.03 24.64
N GLY A 284 -18.70 -2.08 24.61
CA GLY A 284 -17.24 -1.99 24.79
C GLY A 284 -16.77 -2.03 26.25
N PHE A 285 -17.69 -1.98 27.23
CA PHE A 285 -17.38 -2.10 28.65
C PHE A 285 -17.63 -3.50 29.20
N ILE A 286 -18.57 -4.25 28.61
CA ILE A 286 -18.93 -5.60 29.05
C ILE A 286 -18.15 -6.65 28.27
N ASN A 287 -17.59 -7.64 28.96
CA ASN A 287 -16.97 -8.81 28.38
C ASN A 287 -17.97 -9.96 28.22
N CYS A 288 -17.84 -10.73 27.16
CA CYS A 288 -18.65 -11.91 26.90
C CYS A 288 -18.29 -13.02 27.91
N PRO A 289 -19.26 -13.59 28.64
CA PRO A 289 -18.97 -14.63 29.63
C PRO A 289 -18.47 -15.93 29.01
N PHE A 290 -18.73 -16.16 27.71
CA PHE A 290 -18.33 -17.39 27.02
C PHE A 290 -16.92 -17.35 26.43
N CYS A 291 -16.38 -16.17 26.09
CA CYS A 291 -15.10 -16.07 25.38
C CYS A 291 -14.21 -14.90 25.82
N GLY A 292 -14.62 -14.14 26.84
CA GLY A 292 -13.88 -13.00 27.39
C GLY A 292 -13.79 -11.76 26.48
N GLN A 293 -14.17 -11.86 25.20
CA GLN A 293 -14.12 -10.72 24.27
C GLN A 293 -15.21 -9.69 24.56
N ARG A 294 -14.93 -8.41 24.25
CA ARG A 294 -15.88 -7.30 24.46
C ARG A 294 -17.15 -7.48 23.63
N LEU A 295 -18.30 -7.27 24.26
CA LEU A 295 -19.61 -7.28 23.59
C LEU A 295 -19.80 -6.02 22.72
N THR A 296 -20.43 -6.20 21.57
CA THR A 296 -20.92 -5.13 20.69
C THR A 296 -22.46 -5.05 20.77
N GLY A 297 -23.07 -4.02 20.18
CA GLY A 297 -24.53 -3.85 20.14
C GLY A 297 -25.05 -3.78 18.71
N SER A 298 -26.18 -4.45 18.43
CA SER A 298 -26.93 -4.29 17.19
C SER A 298 -28.43 -4.49 17.40
N THR A 299 -29.23 -3.89 16.51
CA THR A 299 -30.70 -4.00 16.52
C THR A 299 -31.13 -4.90 15.36
N SER A 300 -31.96 -5.89 15.66
CA SER A 300 -32.59 -6.77 14.67
C SER A 300 -34.05 -6.36 14.47
N GLN A 301 -34.50 -6.34 13.23
CA GLN A 301 -35.89 -6.01 12.88
C GLN A 301 -36.72 -7.29 12.76
N GLY A 302 -37.77 -7.42 13.58
CA GLY A 302 -38.81 -8.44 13.41
C GLY A 302 -39.96 -7.95 12.53
N LYS A 303 -41.01 -8.78 12.36
CA LYS A 303 -42.19 -8.46 11.53
C LYS A 303 -42.93 -7.18 11.96
N LEU A 304 -42.96 -6.89 13.27
CA LEU A 304 -43.74 -5.77 13.83
C LEU A 304 -42.92 -4.82 14.72
N LYS A 305 -41.78 -5.27 15.26
CA LYS A 305 -40.97 -4.50 16.24
C LYS A 305 -39.47 -4.72 16.05
N LYS A 306 -38.68 -3.76 16.51
CA LYS A 306 -37.21 -3.82 16.55
C LYS A 306 -36.75 -4.34 17.92
N TYR A 307 -35.73 -5.19 17.93
CA TYR A 307 -35.16 -5.81 19.13
C TYR A 307 -33.66 -5.53 19.19
N SER A 308 -33.20 -4.90 20.27
CA SER A 308 -31.80 -4.56 20.47
C SER A 308 -31.10 -5.59 21.36
N TYR A 309 -29.88 -5.98 20.97
CA TYR A 309 -29.07 -6.98 21.68
C TYR A 309 -27.62 -6.54 21.83
N TYR A 310 -27.03 -6.85 22.98
CA TYR A 310 -25.59 -6.96 23.13
C TYR A 310 -25.16 -8.36 22.67
N HIS A 311 -24.22 -8.44 21.74
CA HIS A 311 -23.75 -9.72 21.19
C HIS A 311 -22.24 -9.76 21.02
N CYS A 312 -21.70 -10.97 21.05
CA CYS A 312 -20.30 -11.22 20.75
C CYS A 312 -20.07 -11.15 19.23
N ASN A 313 -18.90 -10.65 18.82
CA ASN A 313 -18.49 -10.61 17.41
C ASN A 313 -17.55 -11.76 17.02
N THR A 314 -17.20 -12.64 17.97
CA THR A 314 -16.38 -13.82 17.73
C THR A 314 -17.19 -14.88 16.99
N SER A 315 -16.64 -15.37 15.88
CA SER A 315 -17.26 -16.45 15.10
C SER A 315 -17.57 -17.67 15.98
N LYS A 316 -18.77 -18.23 15.82
CA LYS A 316 -19.30 -19.39 16.60
C LYS A 316 -19.55 -19.15 18.10
N CYS A 317 -19.37 -17.92 18.61
CA CYS A 317 -19.73 -17.61 20.00
C CYS A 317 -21.24 -17.36 20.14
N LYS A 318 -21.88 -17.98 21.14
CA LYS A 318 -23.33 -17.86 21.40
C LYS A 318 -23.70 -16.67 22.30
N GLY A 319 -22.75 -15.83 22.68
CA GLY A 319 -22.99 -14.70 23.58
C GLY A 319 -23.90 -13.66 22.95
N ARG A 320 -25.19 -13.68 23.30
CA ARG A 320 -26.21 -12.73 22.86
C ARG A 320 -27.22 -12.50 23.97
N PHE A 321 -27.41 -11.24 24.33
CA PHE A 321 -28.19 -10.82 25.49
C PHE A 321 -29.06 -9.63 25.10
N ARG A 322 -30.32 -9.59 25.57
CA ARG A 322 -31.21 -8.46 25.32
C ARG A 322 -30.73 -7.22 26.08
N VAL A 323 -30.84 -6.06 25.43
CA VAL A 323 -30.48 -4.76 26.03
C VAL A 323 -31.22 -4.54 27.34
N ASP A 324 -32.54 -4.69 27.34
CA ASP A 324 -33.41 -4.48 28.51
C ASP A 324 -32.99 -5.28 29.74
N PHE A 325 -32.46 -6.49 29.54
CA PHE A 325 -32.05 -7.38 30.63
C PHE A 325 -30.70 -6.93 31.22
N LEU A 326 -29.70 -6.73 30.36
CA LEU A 326 -28.36 -6.35 30.79
C LEU A 326 -28.33 -4.97 31.44
N GLU A 327 -29.08 -4.01 30.90
CA GLU A 327 -29.12 -2.64 31.43
C GLU A 327 -29.80 -2.60 32.79
N LYS A 328 -30.94 -3.28 32.95
CA LYS A 328 -31.59 -3.42 34.27
C LYS A 328 -30.70 -4.13 35.30
N SER A 329 -29.96 -5.16 34.89
CA SER A 329 -29.00 -5.83 35.78
C SER A 329 -27.86 -4.89 36.18
N TYR A 330 -27.39 -4.06 35.27
CA TYR A 330 -26.34 -3.07 35.55
C TYR A 330 -26.85 -1.93 36.44
N GLU A 331 -28.05 -1.40 36.19
CA GLU A 331 -28.70 -0.40 37.04
C GLU A 331 -28.84 -0.87 38.49
N ARG A 332 -29.28 -2.12 38.70
CA ARG A 332 -29.36 -2.72 40.04
C ARG A 332 -28.00 -2.84 40.72
N LEU A 333 -26.93 -3.02 39.96
CA LEU A 333 -25.56 -3.06 40.50
C LEU A 333 -25.11 -1.66 40.89
N LEU A 334 -25.40 -0.64 40.06
CA LEU A 334 -25.12 0.76 40.38
C LEU A 334 -25.84 1.22 41.65
N GLN A 335 -27.10 0.81 41.85
CA GLN A 335 -27.87 1.14 43.05
C GLN A 335 -27.26 0.60 44.36
N LYS A 336 -26.40 -0.43 44.29
CA LYS A 336 -25.68 -0.97 45.45
C LYS A 336 -24.41 -0.19 45.78
N ILE A 337 -23.97 0.68 44.88
CA ILE A 337 -22.79 1.50 45.07
C ILE A 337 -23.23 2.77 45.82
N THR A 338 -22.98 2.82 47.12
CA THR A 338 -23.10 4.04 47.91
C THR A 338 -21.79 4.82 47.84
N LEU A 339 -21.86 6.06 47.38
CA LEU A 339 -20.73 6.98 47.44
C LEU A 339 -20.64 7.55 48.85
N LEU A 340 -19.43 7.68 49.39
CA LEU A 340 -19.23 8.40 50.65
C LEU A 340 -19.62 9.87 50.47
N PRO A 341 -20.20 10.54 51.49
CA PRO A 341 -20.67 11.93 51.38
C PRO A 341 -19.59 12.88 50.83
N ASN A 342 -18.33 12.71 51.25
CA ASN A 342 -17.21 13.56 50.85
C ASN A 342 -16.76 13.32 49.38
N ILE A 343 -17.18 12.20 48.78
CA ILE A 343 -16.89 11.88 47.37
C ILE A 343 -17.97 12.46 46.46
N HIS A 344 -19.20 12.68 46.96
CA HIS A 344 -20.29 13.27 46.18
C HIS A 344 -19.95 14.67 45.65
N GLU A 345 -19.35 15.53 46.47
CA GLU A 345 -18.93 16.88 46.04
C GLU A 345 -17.83 16.81 44.98
N LEU A 346 -16.81 15.97 45.17
CA LEU A 346 -15.74 15.79 44.20
C LEU A 346 -16.27 15.23 42.87
N PHE A 347 -17.20 14.28 42.91
CA PHE A 347 -17.80 13.70 41.71
C PHE A 347 -18.68 14.69 40.96
N ASN A 348 -19.44 15.52 41.68
CA ASN A 348 -20.22 16.60 41.08
C ASN A 348 -19.32 17.63 40.40
N LEU A 349 -18.21 18.03 41.02
CA LEU A 349 -17.23 18.94 40.41
C LEU A 349 -16.60 18.34 39.12
N ILE A 350 -16.30 17.04 39.10
CA ILE A 350 -15.77 16.35 37.91
C ILE A 350 -16.83 16.27 36.80
N LEU A 351 -18.08 15.97 37.15
CA LEU A 351 -19.19 15.93 36.19
C LEU A 351 -19.52 17.32 35.63
N GLU A 352 -19.44 18.36 36.45
CA GLU A 352 -19.57 19.76 36.03
C GLU A 352 -18.43 20.16 35.09
N ASP A 353 -17.18 19.79 35.38
CA ASP A 353 -16.03 20.10 34.50
C ASP A 353 -16.11 19.36 33.15
N GLU A 354 -16.48 18.07 33.14
CA GLU A 354 -16.76 17.36 31.87
C GLU A 354 -17.93 17.99 31.11
N ASN A 355 -19.01 18.37 31.80
CA ASN A 355 -20.15 19.06 31.19
C ASN A 355 -19.76 20.41 30.60
N ILE A 356 -18.93 21.21 31.28
CA ILE A 356 -18.38 22.48 30.78
C ILE A 356 -17.55 22.24 29.52
N PHE A 357 -16.71 21.19 29.48
CA PHE A 357 -15.97 20.85 28.26
C PHE A 357 -16.90 20.45 27.09
N THR A 358 -17.98 19.71 27.33
CA THR A 358 -18.98 19.38 26.30
C THR A 358 -19.82 20.58 25.87
N ALA A 359 -20.26 21.42 26.81
CA ALA A 359 -21.07 22.62 26.55
C ALA A 359 -20.24 23.67 25.79
N ARG A 360 -19.00 23.92 26.23
CA ARG A 360 -18.05 24.81 25.54
C ARG A 360 -17.73 24.31 24.14
N ARG A 361 -17.65 22.99 23.94
CA ARG A 361 -17.45 22.36 22.63
C ARG A 361 -18.71 22.42 21.76
N GLN A 362 -19.90 22.31 22.32
CA GLN A 362 -21.17 22.48 21.60
C GLN A 362 -21.35 23.93 21.17
N ALA A 363 -21.15 24.90 22.07
CA ALA A 363 -21.17 26.32 21.76
C ALA A 363 -20.14 26.70 20.67
N LEU A 364 -18.93 26.13 20.72
CA LEU A 364 -17.92 26.34 19.67
C LEU A 364 -18.34 25.75 18.31
N ASN A 365 -19.02 24.59 18.31
CA ASN A 365 -19.53 23.98 17.09
C ASN A 365 -20.72 24.76 16.51
N GLU A 366 -21.63 25.24 17.35
CA GLU A 366 -22.80 26.04 16.95
C GLU A 366 -22.34 27.39 16.38
N LYS A 367 -21.39 28.06 17.04
CA LYS A 367 -20.72 29.26 16.52
C LYS A 367 -20.07 29.00 15.15
N TYR A 368 -19.43 27.85 14.97
CA TYR A 368 -18.83 27.47 13.70
C TYR A 368 -19.87 27.20 12.59
N GLU A 369 -21.02 26.63 12.93
CA GLU A 369 -22.12 26.38 11.99
C GLU A 369 -22.79 27.69 11.54
N LEU A 370 -23.05 28.61 12.46
CA LEU A 370 -23.54 29.96 12.14
C LEU A 370 -22.57 30.72 11.21
N LEU A 371 -21.25 30.63 11.45
CA LEU A 371 -20.24 31.23 10.57
C LEU A 371 -20.22 30.62 9.16
N LEU A 372 -20.50 29.33 9.02
CA LEU A 372 -20.62 28.68 7.72
C LEU A 372 -21.87 29.12 6.97
N GLU A 373 -23.00 29.29 7.66
CA GLU A 373 -24.24 29.80 7.06
C GLU A 373 -24.10 31.25 6.61
N VAL A 374 -23.42 32.09 7.39
CA VAL A 374 -23.06 33.46 6.98
C VAL A 374 -22.18 33.44 5.73
N ALA A 375 -21.16 32.57 5.69
CA ALA A 375 -20.29 32.45 4.52
C ALA A 375 -21.06 31.97 3.27
N HIS A 376 -22.00 31.03 3.45
CA HIS A 376 -22.84 30.53 2.37
C HIS A 376 -23.78 31.59 1.81
N ASN A 377 -24.44 32.36 2.67
CA ASN A 377 -25.30 33.48 2.26
C ASN A 377 -24.52 34.55 1.49
N LYS A 378 -23.28 34.86 1.92
CA LYS A 378 -22.37 35.75 1.18
C LYS A 378 -22.00 35.20 -0.19
N GLU A 379 -21.81 33.88 -0.32
CA GLU A 379 -21.52 33.23 -1.61
C GLU A 379 -22.75 33.27 -2.54
N LEU A 380 -23.96 33.05 -2.02
CA LEU A 380 -25.21 33.17 -2.78
C LEU A 380 -25.41 34.60 -3.29
N LEU A 381 -25.18 35.62 -2.45
CA LEU A 381 -25.18 37.02 -2.86
C LEU A 381 -24.14 37.31 -3.96
N ALA A 382 -22.93 36.77 -3.84
CA ALA A 382 -21.90 36.92 -4.87
C ALA A 382 -22.30 36.23 -6.19
N LYS A 383 -23.02 35.11 -6.12
CA LYS A 383 -23.54 34.40 -7.28
C LYS A 383 -24.72 35.15 -7.93
N ALA A 384 -25.64 35.69 -7.14
CA ALA A 384 -26.72 36.54 -7.62
C ALA A 384 -26.18 37.77 -8.35
N ARG A 385 -25.13 38.43 -7.81
CA ARG A 385 -24.43 39.52 -8.50
C ARG A 385 -23.88 39.10 -9.87
N ARG A 386 -23.29 37.91 -9.96
CA ARG A 386 -22.78 37.38 -11.25
C ARG A 386 -23.90 37.07 -12.23
N TYR A 387 -25.06 36.64 -11.75
CA TYR A 387 -26.22 36.36 -12.60
C TYR A 387 -26.88 37.63 -13.13
N LEU A 388 -26.94 38.69 -12.31
CA LEU A 388 -27.35 40.02 -12.77
C LEU A 388 -26.41 40.53 -13.88
N LEU A 389 -25.09 40.47 -13.65
CA LEU A 389 -24.09 40.87 -14.64
C LEU A 389 -24.14 40.04 -15.94
N ALA A 390 -24.64 38.81 -15.86
CA ALA A 390 -24.82 37.93 -17.00
C ALA A 390 -26.21 38.04 -17.65
N GLY A 391 -27.07 38.97 -17.20
CA GLY A 391 -28.42 39.18 -17.71
C GLY A 391 -29.39 38.03 -17.45
N LYS A 392 -29.12 37.18 -16.45
CA LYS A 392 -29.93 35.98 -16.15
C LYS A 392 -31.06 36.23 -15.14
N ILE A 393 -31.00 37.35 -14.43
CA ILE A 393 -32.02 37.84 -13.49
C ILE A 393 -32.13 39.34 -13.71
N ASP A 394 -33.29 39.92 -13.45
CA ASP A 394 -33.46 41.36 -13.53
C ASP A 394 -32.96 42.08 -12.26
N PHE A 395 -33.00 43.41 -12.29
CA PHE A 395 -32.51 44.22 -11.19
C PHE A 395 -33.42 44.16 -9.95
N ASP A 396 -34.73 44.01 -10.15
CA ASP A 396 -35.71 43.98 -9.06
C ASP A 396 -35.63 42.65 -8.30
N ASP A 397 -35.52 41.53 -9.02
CA ASP A 397 -35.21 40.20 -8.50
C ASP A 397 -33.93 40.22 -7.66
N PHE A 398 -32.86 40.83 -8.20
CA PHE A 398 -31.59 40.94 -7.47
C PHE A 398 -31.73 41.81 -6.21
N ARG A 399 -32.53 42.87 -6.26
CA ARG A 399 -32.75 43.78 -5.12
C ARG A 399 -33.47 43.07 -3.99
N GLU A 400 -34.48 42.26 -4.32
CA GLU A 400 -35.23 41.45 -3.36
C GLU A 400 -34.33 40.38 -2.72
N MET A 401 -33.63 39.58 -3.53
CA MET A 401 -32.66 38.58 -3.02
C MET A 401 -31.56 39.21 -2.16
N LYS A 402 -31.11 40.42 -2.52
CA LYS A 402 -30.11 41.15 -1.75
C LYS A 402 -30.65 41.56 -0.38
N LYS A 403 -31.91 41.99 -0.31
CA LYS A 403 -32.56 42.37 0.94
C LYS A 403 -32.73 41.16 1.85
N GLU A 404 -33.30 40.07 1.33
CA GLU A 404 -33.52 38.83 2.08
C GLU A 404 -32.22 38.25 2.66
N HIS A 405 -31.18 38.09 1.84
CA HIS A 405 -29.93 37.49 2.31
C HIS A 405 -29.14 38.40 3.25
N ASN A 406 -29.31 39.71 3.16
CA ASN A 406 -28.75 40.64 4.14
C ASN A 406 -29.49 40.56 5.48
N GLU A 407 -30.83 40.44 5.49
CA GLU A 407 -31.61 40.23 6.71
C GLU A 407 -31.26 38.88 7.37
N ILE A 408 -31.14 37.80 6.59
CA ILE A 408 -30.66 36.50 7.09
C ILE A 408 -29.26 36.62 7.67
N THR A 409 -28.35 37.31 6.99
CA THR A 409 -26.98 37.51 7.49
C THR A 409 -26.94 38.35 8.77
N TYR A 410 -27.80 39.36 8.87
CA TYR A 410 -27.94 40.19 10.08
C TYR A 410 -28.41 39.34 11.28
N ASN A 411 -29.50 38.58 11.10
CA ASN A 411 -30.03 37.69 12.14
C ASN A 411 -29.02 36.61 12.57
N LEU A 412 -28.25 36.06 11.63
CA LEU A 412 -27.20 35.09 11.95
C LEU A 412 -26.02 35.72 12.70
N ASN A 413 -25.68 36.98 12.41
CA ASN A 413 -24.64 37.70 13.15
C ASN A 413 -25.09 38.12 14.55
N GLU A 414 -26.36 38.47 14.76
CA GLU A 414 -26.89 38.70 16.11
C GLU A 414 -26.82 37.42 16.96
N ARG A 415 -27.09 36.25 16.37
CA ARG A 415 -26.94 34.96 17.05
C ARG A 415 -25.49 34.54 17.32
N LEU A 416 -24.50 35.23 16.73
CA LEU A 416 -23.06 34.98 16.91
C LEU A 416 -22.43 35.79 18.05
N HIS A 417 -23.10 36.87 18.44
CA HIS A 417 -22.75 37.75 19.57
C HIS A 417 -23.51 37.32 20.81
#